data_AF-A0A1V4RTK7-F1
#
_entry.id   AF-A0A1V4RTK7-F1
#
_cell.length_a   1.000
_cell.length_b   1.000
_cell.length_c   1.000
_cell.angle_alpha   90.00
_cell.angle_beta   90.00
_cell.angle_gamma   90.00
#
_symmetry.space_group_name_H-M   'P 1'
#
loop_
_entity.id
_entity.type
_entity.pdbx_description
1 polymer ?
#
loop_
_entity_poly.entity_id
_entity_poly.type
_entity_poly.pdbx_seq_one_letter_code
_entity_poly.pdbx_strand_id
1 'polypeptide(L)'
;FLRKYTGESFREVEAFSHEIIEKNIEYGFPVIARLETSYLRGWNDDFGGGHFIIIKGFTKNFYFVNDSVKGKVFYSREEIENAVEKHCFGPLLIVRVE
;
A
#
# COMPACT_ATOMS: atom_id res chain seq x y z
N PHE A 1 10.02 -12.75 4.47
CA PHE A 1 10.87 -11.68 3.89
C PHE A 1 10.72 -10.36 4.65
N LEU A 2 9.50 -9.80 4.79
CA LEU A 2 9.27 -8.50 5.46
C LEU A 2 9.50 -8.48 6.98
N ARG A 3 9.29 -9.61 7.69
CA ARG A 3 9.60 -9.75 9.14
C ARG A 3 11.04 -9.36 9.50
N LYS A 4 11.98 -9.59 8.57
CA LYS A 4 13.41 -9.24 8.72
C LYS A 4 13.64 -7.73 8.71
N TYR A 5 12.74 -6.95 8.11
CA TYR A 5 12.87 -5.51 7.90
C TYR A 5 11.99 -4.67 8.83
N THR A 6 10.82 -5.18 9.25
CA THR A 6 9.88 -4.43 10.07
C THR A 6 9.99 -4.73 11.56
N GLY A 7 10.47 -5.92 11.96
CA GLY A 7 10.42 -6.36 13.37
C GLY A 7 9.00 -6.72 13.87
N GLU A 8 7.97 -6.17 13.25
CA GLU A 8 6.56 -6.34 13.61
C GLU A 8 5.92 -7.64 13.10
N SER A 9 4.91 -8.12 13.85
CA SER A 9 4.02 -9.21 13.42
C SER A 9 3.02 -8.72 12.36
N PHE A 10 2.84 -9.47 11.27
CA PHE A 10 1.90 -9.13 10.21
C PHE A 10 0.94 -10.27 9.87
N ARG A 11 -0.23 -9.91 9.34
CA ARG A 11 -1.22 -10.83 8.78
C ARG A 11 -1.35 -10.60 7.28
N GLU A 12 -1.30 -11.68 6.50
CA GLU A 12 -1.57 -11.61 5.07
C GLU A 12 -3.08 -11.67 4.81
N VAL A 13 -3.56 -10.85 3.87
CA VAL A 13 -4.95 -10.82 3.41
C VAL A 13 -4.94 -10.95 1.90
N GLU A 14 -5.57 -12.01 1.41
CA GLU A 14 -5.52 -12.42 -0.01
C GLU A 14 -6.25 -11.47 -0.98
N ALA A 15 -7.09 -10.56 -0.48
CA ALA A 15 -7.88 -9.66 -1.33
C ALA A 15 -7.63 -8.18 -0.98
N PHE A 16 -7.40 -7.37 -2.00
CA PHE A 16 -7.42 -5.91 -1.87
C PHE A 16 -8.86 -5.41 -1.73
N SER A 17 -9.07 -4.49 -0.79
CA SER A 17 -10.30 -3.71 -0.69
C SER A 17 -10.00 -2.41 0.05
N HIS A 18 -10.53 -1.30 -0.47
CA HIS A 18 -10.48 0.00 0.22
C HIS A 18 -11.06 -0.09 1.63
N GLU A 19 -12.16 -0.84 1.80
CA GLU A 19 -12.80 -1.05 3.10
C GLU A 19 -11.85 -1.76 4.08
N ILE A 20 -11.13 -2.78 3.61
CA ILE A 20 -10.15 -3.51 4.44
C ILE A 20 -9.01 -2.58 4.83
N ILE A 21 -8.49 -1.79 3.88
CA ILE A 21 -7.39 -0.86 4.15
C ILE A 21 -7.80 0.17 5.19
N GLU A 22 -8.95 0.79 4.99
CA GLU A 22 -9.46 1.89 5.80
C GLU A 22 -9.80 1.43 7.21
N LYS A 23 -10.51 0.30 7.35
CA LYS A 23 -10.80 -0.28 8.66
C LYS A 23 -9.52 -0.57 9.44
N ASN A 24 -8.50 -1.14 8.80
CA ASN A 24 -7.24 -1.42 9.50
C ASN A 24 -6.55 -0.14 9.97
N ILE A 25 -6.51 0.89 9.12
CA ILE A 25 -5.93 2.19 9.48
C ILE A 25 -6.70 2.84 10.63
N GLU A 26 -8.04 2.75 10.64
CA GLU A 26 -8.89 3.24 11.75
C GLU A 26 -8.60 2.53 13.08
N TYR A 27 -8.26 1.23 13.02
CA TYR A 27 -7.80 0.47 14.19
C TYR A 27 -6.33 0.75 14.57
N GLY A 28 -5.66 1.67 13.88
CA GLY A 28 -4.27 2.03 14.13
C GLY A 28 -3.25 1.11 13.47
N PHE A 29 -3.67 0.25 12.53
CA PHE A 29 -2.81 -0.71 11.84
C PHE A 29 -2.49 -0.24 10.41
N PRO A 30 -1.22 0.13 10.13
CA PRO A 30 -0.79 0.42 8.76
C PRO A 30 -0.91 -0.79 7.86
N VAL A 31 -1.17 -0.55 6.58
CA VAL A 31 -1.26 -1.59 5.55
C VAL A 31 -0.08 -1.48 4.59
N ILE A 32 0.62 -2.57 4.39
CA ILE A 32 1.61 -2.71 3.33
C ILE A 32 0.90 -3.26 2.09
N ALA A 33 0.94 -2.49 1.01
CA ALA A 33 0.40 -2.90 -0.29
C ALA A 33 1.54 -3.01 -1.30
N ARG A 34 1.46 -4.02 -2.18
CA ARG A 34 2.36 -4.12 -3.33
C ARG A 34 1.61 -3.68 -4.59
N LEU A 35 2.07 -2.60 -5.20
CA LEU A 35 1.41 -1.90 -6.29
C LEU A 35 2.27 -1.90 -7.55
N GLU A 36 1.64 -1.81 -8.71
CA GLU A 36 2.37 -1.48 -9.94
C GLU A 36 2.66 0.03 -10.00
N THR A 37 3.93 0.36 -10.25
CA THR A 37 4.44 1.74 -10.28
C THR A 37 3.94 2.56 -11.47
N SER A 38 3.65 1.93 -12.62
CA SER A 38 3.17 2.60 -13.84
C SER A 38 1.92 3.47 -13.64
N TYR A 39 1.12 3.16 -12.63
CA TYR A 39 -0.13 3.88 -12.32
C TYR A 39 0.01 4.90 -11.18
N LEU A 40 1.19 4.99 -10.58
CA LEU A 40 1.49 5.95 -9.52
C LEU A 40 2.18 7.17 -10.12
N ARG A 41 1.63 8.37 -9.91
CA ARG A 41 2.23 9.59 -10.44
C ARG A 41 3.71 9.74 -10.07
N GLY A 42 4.51 10.23 -11.01
CA GLY A 42 5.93 10.51 -10.79
C GLY A 42 6.82 9.27 -10.78
N TRP A 43 6.30 8.11 -11.20
CA TRP A 43 7.07 6.97 -11.65
C TRP A 43 7.16 7.01 -13.18
N ASN A 44 8.37 6.90 -13.73
CA ASN A 44 8.66 6.96 -15.17
C ASN A 44 9.29 5.63 -15.62
N ASP A 45 8.67 4.52 -15.24
CA ASP A 45 9.10 3.18 -15.60
C ASP A 45 8.07 2.54 -16.56
N ASP A 46 8.46 2.43 -17.83
CA ASP A 46 7.66 1.81 -18.89
C ASP A 46 7.41 0.30 -18.68
N PHE A 47 7.97 -0.29 -17.61
CA PHE A 47 8.04 -1.73 -17.38
C PHE A 47 7.33 -2.24 -16.11
N GLY A 48 6.50 -1.43 -15.44
CA GLY A 48 5.53 -1.92 -14.44
C GLY A 48 6.13 -2.81 -13.35
N GLY A 49 6.98 -2.23 -12.51
CA GLY A 49 7.55 -2.93 -11.36
C GLY A 49 6.55 -3.06 -10.22
N GLY A 50 6.54 -4.22 -9.55
CA GLY A 50 5.81 -4.38 -8.29
C GLY A 50 6.56 -3.72 -7.12
N HIS A 51 6.02 -2.64 -6.57
CA HIS A 51 6.61 -1.81 -5.51
C HIS A 51 5.81 -1.88 -4.21
N PHE A 52 6.50 -1.94 -3.07
CA PHE A 52 5.84 -1.96 -1.76
C PHE A 52 5.70 -0.55 -1.20
N ILE A 53 4.49 -0.23 -0.79
CA ILE A 53 4.15 1.01 -0.09
C ILE A 53 3.52 0.72 1.27
N ILE A 54 3.64 1.65 2.21
CA ILE A 54 2.98 1.57 3.52
C ILE A 54 1.93 2.66 3.63
N ILE A 55 0.65 2.27 3.64
CA ILE A 55 -0.48 3.16 3.84
C ILE A 55 -0.71 3.34 5.33
N LYS A 56 -0.66 4.60 5.81
CA LYS A 56 -0.74 4.95 7.23
C LYS A 56 -1.96 5.78 7.61
N GLY A 57 -2.68 6.28 6.62
CA GLY A 57 -3.78 7.20 6.80
C GLY A 57 -4.60 7.31 5.53
N PHE A 58 -5.79 7.88 5.64
CA PHE A 58 -6.59 8.27 4.47
C PHE A 58 -7.45 9.50 4.76
N THR A 59 -7.88 10.15 3.68
CA THR A 59 -8.98 11.12 3.64
C THR A 59 -10.02 10.62 2.65
N LYS A 60 -11.09 11.40 2.42
CA LYS A 60 -12.10 11.09 1.40
C LYS A 60 -11.49 10.77 0.03
N ASN A 61 -10.42 11.45 -0.37
CA ASN A 61 -9.87 11.40 -1.73
C ASN A 61 -8.45 10.85 -1.84
N PHE A 62 -7.71 10.74 -0.72
CA PHE A 62 -6.28 10.42 -0.75
C PHE A 62 -5.87 9.43 0.33
N TYR A 63 -4.86 8.62 0.04
CA TYR A 63 -4.11 7.84 0.99
C TYR A 63 -2.80 8.54 1.37
N PHE A 64 -2.47 8.51 2.66
CA PHE A 64 -1.18 8.94 3.18
C PHE A 64 -0.23 7.75 3.17
N VAL A 65 0.85 7.85 2.40
CA VAL A 65 1.70 6.73 2.07
C VAL A 65 3.16 7.03 2.41
N ASN A 66 3.80 6.08 3.08
CA ASN A 66 5.25 5.99 3.15
C ASN A 66 5.72 5.08 2.02
N ASP A 67 6.29 5.70 0.99
CA ASP A 67 6.90 5.07 -0.17
C ASP A 67 8.41 4.92 0.10
N SER A 68 8.97 3.72 -0.09
CA SER A 68 10.38 3.46 0.24
C SER A 68 11.37 4.19 -0.68
N VAL A 69 10.92 4.65 -1.86
CA VAL A 69 11.73 5.39 -2.82
C VAL A 69 11.46 6.90 -2.73
N LYS A 70 10.19 7.29 -2.58
CA LYS A 70 9.77 8.71 -2.63
C LYS A 70 9.57 9.35 -1.26
N GLY A 71 9.67 8.58 -0.18
CA GLY A 71 9.41 9.06 1.18
C GLY A 71 7.92 9.24 1.45
N LYS A 72 7.55 10.33 2.13
CA LYS A 72 6.15 10.60 2.49
C LYS A 72 5.42 11.23 1.30
N VAL A 73 4.43 10.53 0.77
CA VAL A 73 3.65 10.96 -0.39
C VAL A 73 2.16 10.78 -0.15
N PHE A 74 1.37 11.43 -1.00
CA PHE A 74 -0.06 11.24 -1.09
C PHE A 74 -0.35 10.60 -2.43
N TYR A 75 -1.22 9.60 -2.45
CA TYR A 75 -1.78 9.07 -3.70
C TYR A 75 -3.29 9.22 -3.64
N SER A 76 -3.93 9.54 -4.75
CA SER A 76 -5.38 9.53 -4.81
C SER A 76 -5.89 8.09 -4.61
N ARG A 77 -7.13 7.96 -4.16
CA ARG A 77 -7.76 6.62 -4.03
C ARG A 77 -7.80 5.91 -5.39
N GLU A 78 -8.13 6.65 -6.44
CA GLU A 78 -8.16 6.17 -7.83
C GLU A 78 -6.78 5.70 -8.32
N GLU A 79 -5.69 6.38 -7.98
CA GLU A 79 -4.33 5.93 -8.32
C GLU A 79 -4.03 4.56 -7.69
N ILE A 80 -4.35 4.41 -6.41
CA ILE A 80 -4.13 3.15 -5.68
C ILE A 80 -5.05 2.03 -6.21
N GLU A 81 -6.32 2.33 -6.47
CA GLU A 81 -7.29 1.39 -7.05
C GLU A 81 -6.80 0.87 -8.40
N ASN A 82 -6.42 1.77 -9.31
CA ASN A 82 -5.89 1.40 -10.63
C ASN A 82 -4.61 0.58 -10.53
N ALA A 83 -3.70 0.94 -9.61
CA ALA A 83 -2.45 0.22 -9.40
C ALA A 83 -2.64 -1.19 -8.83
N VAL A 84 -3.82 -1.50 -8.28
CA VAL A 84 -4.17 -2.80 -7.70
C VAL A 84 -5.04 -3.62 -8.63
N GLU A 85 -6.17 -3.09 -9.10
CA GLU A 85 -7.11 -3.86 -9.92
C GLU A 85 -6.45 -4.41 -11.18
N LYS A 86 -5.49 -3.66 -11.72
CA LYS A 86 -4.82 -4.05 -12.97
C LYS A 86 -3.72 -5.07 -12.72
N HIS A 87 -2.96 -4.97 -11.62
CA HIS A 87 -1.78 -5.82 -11.40
C HIS A 87 -1.32 -5.93 -9.91
N CYS A 88 -2.21 -6.12 -8.95
CA CYS A 88 -1.78 -6.40 -7.57
C CYS A 88 -1.03 -7.74 -7.52
N PHE A 89 0.30 -7.67 -7.40
CA PHE A 89 1.18 -8.83 -7.32
C PHE A 89 1.20 -9.43 -5.90
N GLY A 90 0.07 -9.98 -5.46
CA GLY A 90 -0.03 -10.76 -4.22
C GLY A 90 -0.83 -10.11 -3.09
N PRO A 91 -0.81 -10.73 -1.89
CA PRO A 91 -1.68 -10.36 -0.77
C PRO A 91 -1.33 -8.99 -0.17
N LEU A 92 -2.34 -8.29 0.36
CA LEU A 92 -2.13 -7.18 1.28
C LEU A 92 -1.52 -7.70 2.58
N LEU A 93 -0.57 -6.95 3.15
CA LEU A 93 0.05 -7.31 4.41
C LEU A 93 -0.34 -6.28 5.47
N ILE A 94 -1.13 -6.69 6.45
CA ILE A 94 -1.55 -5.84 7.56
C ILE A 94 -0.48 -5.91 8.65
N VAL A 95 0.08 -4.76 9.02
CA VAL A 95 1.09 -4.68 10.08
C VAL A 95 0.39 -4.43 11.40
N ARG A 96 0.55 -5.35 12.36
CA ARG A 96 0.16 -5.09 13.74
C ARG A 96 1.35 -4.40 14.41
N VAL A 97 1.21 -3.11 14.71
CA VAL A 97 2.19 -2.38 15.51
C VAL A 97 1.83 -2.63 16.98
N GLU A 98 2.74 -3.21 17.76
CA GLU A 98 2.61 -3.33 19.23
C GLU A 98 2.91 -2.01 19.95
#